data_AF-A0A9X2M6S9-F1
#
_entry.id   AF-A0A9X2M6S9-F1
#
_cell.length_a   1.000
_cell.length_b   1.000
_cell.length_c   1.000
_cell.angle_alpha   90.00
_cell.angle_beta   90.00
_cell.angle_gamma   90.00
#
_symmetry.space_group_name_H-M   'P 1'
#
loop_
_entity.id
_entity.type
_entity.pdbx_description
1 polymer ?
#
loop_
_entity_poly.entity_id
_entity_poly.type
_entity_poly.pdbx_seq_one_letter_code
_entity_poly.pdbx_strand_id
1 'polypeptide(L)'
;MRWTIAVARGAARLPGRPATIAQAQTAHAAVRHAARLWPGRAACLEESLGAYFASALTGHHTRWVLGAAFIPHSAHAWIETDDATVIGQDEEDRVWPYVPVLRVGISN
;
A
#
# COMPACT_ATOMS: atom_id res chain seq x y z
N MET A 1 10.42 -5.90 12.07
CA MET A 1 10.60 -5.18 10.79
C MET A 1 11.23 -5.97 9.65
N ARG A 2 12.18 -6.90 9.87
CA ARG A 2 12.83 -7.65 8.77
C ARG A 2 11.88 -8.60 8.01
N TRP A 3 11.01 -9.28 8.75
CA TRP A 3 10.04 -10.23 8.19
C TRP A 3 8.99 -9.55 7.31
N THR A 4 8.51 -8.36 7.71
CA THR A 4 7.53 -7.57 6.95
C THR A 4 8.02 -7.25 5.54
N ILE A 5 9.27 -6.81 5.42
CA ILE A 5 9.90 -6.46 4.13
C ILE A 5 10.17 -7.73 3.31
N ALA A 6 10.60 -8.82 3.94
CA ALA A 6 10.85 -10.08 3.25
C ALA A 6 9.56 -10.66 2.63
N VAL A 7 8.46 -10.62 3.38
CA VAL A 7 7.15 -11.08 2.90
C VAL A 7 6.60 -10.15 1.83
N ALA A 8 6.73 -8.82 1.98
CA ALA A 8 6.35 -7.86 0.94
C ALA A 8 7.13 -8.11 -0.37
N ARG A 9 8.44 -8.34 -0.29
CA ARG A 9 9.25 -8.70 -1.47
C ARG A 9 8.86 -10.05 -2.05
N GLY A 10 8.43 -11.01 -1.23
CA GLY A 10 7.90 -12.29 -1.68
C GLY A 10 6.60 -12.13 -2.47
N ALA A 11 5.68 -11.31 -1.97
CA ALA A 11 4.43 -10.99 -2.66
C ALA A 11 4.68 -10.25 -3.99
N ALA A 12 5.70 -9.38 -4.05
CA ALA A 12 6.15 -8.78 -5.31
C ALA A 12 6.53 -9.82 -6.37
N ARG A 13 6.96 -11.03 -5.98
CA ARG A 13 7.39 -12.07 -6.92
C ARG A 13 6.25 -12.95 -7.43
N LEU A 14 5.02 -12.75 -6.95
CA LEU A 14 3.88 -13.52 -7.43
C LEU A 14 3.58 -13.17 -8.89
N PRO A 15 3.27 -14.15 -9.76
CA PRO A 15 2.84 -13.84 -11.11
C PRO A 15 1.51 -13.08 -11.07
N GLY A 16 1.40 -12.00 -11.83
CA GLY A 16 0.24 -11.13 -11.80
C GLY A 16 0.22 -10.11 -12.94
N ARG A 17 -0.90 -9.42 -13.11
CA ARG A 17 -1.06 -8.32 -14.08
C ARG A 17 -1.02 -6.98 -13.35
N PRO A 18 -0.62 -5.88 -14.00
CA PRO A 18 -0.75 -4.54 -13.42
C PRO A 18 -2.17 -4.32 -12.88
N ALA A 19 -2.29 -3.89 -11.62
CA ALA A 19 -3.57 -3.60 -11.01
C ALA A 19 -4.20 -2.37 -11.67
N THR A 20 -5.46 -2.45 -12.04
CA THR A 20 -6.24 -1.25 -12.39
C THR A 20 -6.61 -0.47 -11.12
N ILE A 21 -6.90 0.82 -11.26
CA ILE A 21 -7.34 1.69 -10.16
C ILE A 21 -8.50 1.05 -9.37
N ALA A 22 -9.51 0.54 -10.07
CA ALA A 22 -10.68 -0.10 -9.44
C ALA A 22 -10.32 -1.36 -8.64
N GLN A 23 -9.38 -2.17 -9.13
CA GLN A 23 -8.90 -3.36 -8.43
C GLN A 23 -8.10 -2.99 -7.18
N ALA A 24 -7.20 -2.01 -7.28
CA ALA A 24 -6.42 -1.52 -6.16
C ALA A 24 -7.33 -0.89 -5.08
N GLN A 25 -8.35 -0.12 -5.48
CA GLN A 25 -9.36 0.42 -4.56
C GLN A 25 -10.16 -0.69 -3.88
N THR A 26 -10.56 -1.72 -4.61
CA THR A 26 -11.30 -2.86 -4.05
C THR A 26 -10.46 -3.62 -3.02
N ALA A 27 -9.19 -3.88 -3.35
CA ALA A 27 -8.24 -4.52 -2.42
C ALA A 27 -8.02 -3.68 -1.16
N HIS A 28 -7.85 -2.36 -1.32
CA HIS A 28 -7.71 -1.44 -0.20
C HIS A 28 -8.99 -1.38 0.66
N ALA A 29 -10.17 -1.32 0.06
CA ALA A 29 -11.44 -1.31 0.76
C ALA A 29 -11.69 -2.60 1.55
N ALA A 30 -11.35 -3.76 0.97
CA ALA A 30 -11.45 -5.06 1.64
C ALA A 30 -10.54 -5.12 2.87
N VAL A 31 -9.32 -4.60 2.77
CA VAL A 31 -8.36 -4.57 3.88
C VAL A 31 -8.78 -3.57 4.94
N ARG A 32 -9.27 -2.38 4.55
CA ARG A 32 -9.83 -1.41 5.48
C ARG A 32 -11.04 -1.99 6.23
N HIS A 33 -11.85 -2.81 5.56
CA HIS A 33 -12.96 -3.53 6.21
C HIS A 33 -12.43 -4.57 7.21
N ALA A 34 -11.43 -5.37 6.85
CA ALA A 34 -10.79 -6.32 7.76
C ALA A 34 -10.09 -5.62 8.94
N ALA A 35 -9.45 -4.49 8.72
CA ALA A 35 -8.81 -3.66 9.74
C ALA A 35 -9.83 -3.10 10.74
N ARG A 36 -11.04 -2.71 10.29
CA ARG A 36 -12.13 -2.30 11.18
C ARG A 36 -12.66 -3.42 12.07
N LEU A 37 -12.52 -4.68 11.64
CA LEU A 37 -12.87 -5.86 12.43
C LEU A 37 -11.77 -6.26 13.41
N TRP A 38 -10.58 -5.66 13.31
CA TRP A 38 -9.46 -5.94 14.19
C TRP A 38 -9.55 -5.06 15.46
N PRO A 39 -9.42 -5.64 16.67
CA PRO A 39 -9.55 -4.88 17.93
C PRO A 39 -8.34 -3.99 18.27
N GLY A 40 -7.28 -3.99 17.44
CA GLY A 40 -6.12 -3.11 17.57
C GLY A 40 -6.22 -1.86 16.68
N ARG A 41 -5.44 -0.81 16.98
CA ARG A 41 -5.26 0.31 16.03
C ARG A 41 -4.47 -0.18 14.82
N ALA A 42 -5.18 -0.50 13.73
CA ALA A 42 -4.53 -0.67 12.44
C ALA A 42 -3.93 0.68 12.04
N ALA A 43 -2.60 0.75 11.97
CA ALA A 43 -1.92 1.95 11.50
C ALA A 43 -1.93 1.99 9.96
N CYS A 44 -1.72 3.16 9.35
CA CYS A 44 -1.63 3.33 7.89
C CYS A 44 -0.64 2.34 7.24
N LEU A 45 0.39 1.93 7.98
CA LEU A 45 1.37 0.91 7.59
C LEU A 45 0.73 -0.47 7.36
N GLU A 46 -0.15 -0.91 8.25
CA GLU A 46 -0.76 -2.24 8.21
C GLU A 46 -1.86 -2.29 7.16
N GLU A 47 -2.63 -1.20 7.00
CA GLU A 47 -3.66 -1.08 5.98
C GLU A 47 -3.07 -1.11 4.56
N SER A 48 -2.00 -0.35 4.32
CA SER A 48 -1.33 -0.34 3.00
C SER A 48 -0.60 -1.66 2.71
N LEU A 49 0.02 -2.29 3.71
CA LEU A 49 0.65 -3.60 3.58
C LEU A 49 -0.39 -4.69 3.30
N GLY A 50 -1.53 -4.66 3.98
CA GLY A 50 -2.64 -5.57 3.70
C GLY A 50 -3.18 -5.37 2.30
N ALA A 51 -3.34 -4.13 1.84
CA ALA A 51 -3.82 -3.81 0.48
C ALA A 51 -2.84 -4.32 -0.59
N TYR A 52 -1.54 -4.19 -0.32
CA TYR A 52 -0.48 -4.74 -1.16
C TYR A 52 -0.54 -6.28 -1.25
N PHE A 53 -0.72 -6.97 -0.12
CA PHE A 53 -0.90 -8.43 -0.11
C PHE A 53 -2.19 -8.87 -0.78
N ALA A 54 -3.31 -8.19 -0.53
CA ALA A 54 -4.58 -8.50 -1.16
C ALA A 54 -4.49 -8.33 -2.69
N SER A 55 -3.80 -7.30 -3.17
CA SER A 55 -3.51 -7.13 -4.60
C SER A 55 -2.68 -8.29 -5.13
N ALA A 56 -1.57 -8.63 -4.47
CA ALA A 56 -0.70 -9.71 -4.93
C ALA A 56 -1.39 -11.09 -4.92
N LEU A 57 -2.20 -11.39 -3.90
CA LEU A 57 -2.99 -12.62 -3.80
C LEU A 57 -4.12 -12.70 -4.81
N THR A 58 -4.66 -11.56 -5.26
CA THR A 58 -5.65 -11.51 -6.34
C THR A 58 -5.01 -11.54 -7.73
N GLY A 59 -3.68 -11.70 -7.81
CA GLY A 59 -2.94 -11.76 -9.07
C GLY A 59 -2.71 -10.38 -9.69
N HIS A 60 -2.72 -9.34 -8.88
CA HIS A 60 -2.55 -7.96 -9.29
C HIS A 60 -1.28 -7.32 -8.69
N HIS A 61 -0.51 -6.65 -9.54
CA HIS A 61 0.71 -5.94 -9.15
C HIS A 61 0.40 -4.50 -8.78
N THR A 62 0.75 -4.15 -7.55
CA THR A 62 0.81 -2.78 -7.03
C THR A 62 2.21 -2.52 -6.50
N ARG A 63 2.54 -1.26 -6.28
CA ARG A 63 3.77 -0.81 -5.63
C ARG A 63 3.41 -0.33 -4.24
N TRP A 64 4.09 -0.84 -3.23
CA TRP A 64 3.93 -0.34 -1.87
C TRP A 64 4.95 0.77 -1.62
N VAL A 65 4.46 1.92 -1.17
CA VAL A 65 5.27 3.10 -0.92
C VAL A 65 5.10 3.55 0.52
N LEU A 66 6.23 3.73 1.19
CA LEU A 66 6.32 4.30 2.52
C LEU A 66 6.87 5.71 2.39
N GLY A 67 6.08 6.70 2.77
CA GLY A 67 6.51 8.08 2.90
C GLY A 67 6.50 8.56 4.34
N ALA A 68 7.30 9.57 4.60
CA ALA A 68 7.25 10.30 5.86
C ALA A 68 6.84 11.74 5.54
N ALA A 69 5.81 12.25 6.22
CA ALA A 69 5.55 13.68 6.29
C ALA A 69 6.38 14.27 7.44
N PHE A 70 7.03 15.40 7.16
CA PHE A 70 7.81 16.12 8.16
C PHE A 70 6.93 16.95 9.11
N ILE A 71 5.74 17.41 8.67
CA ILE A 71 4.84 18.22 9.51
C ILE A 71 3.37 17.94 9.13
N PRO A 72 2.53 17.41 10.04
CA PRO A 72 2.90 16.74 11.30
C PRO A 72 3.73 15.47 11.04
N HIS A 73 4.54 15.01 12.02
CA HIS A 73 5.39 13.82 11.93
C HIS A 73 4.58 12.51 11.77
N SER A 74 4.00 12.31 10.60
CA SER A 74 3.19 11.17 10.26
C SER A 74 3.94 10.31 9.25
N ALA A 75 4.33 9.11 9.66
CA ALA A 75 4.73 8.08 8.72
C ALA A 75 3.47 7.58 8.02
N HIS A 76 3.38 7.81 6.71
CA HIS A 76 2.24 7.41 5.91
C HIS A 76 2.66 6.35 4.89
N ALA A 77 1.77 5.41 4.64
CA ALA A 77 2.06 4.27 3.80
C ALA A 77 0.88 4.08 2.85
N TRP A 78 1.16 3.99 1.56
CA TRP A 78 0.14 3.88 0.52
C TRP A 78 0.54 2.84 -0.51
N ILE A 79 -0.41 2.48 -1.36
CA ILE A 79 -0.16 1.66 -2.54
C ILE A 79 -0.30 2.54 -3.79
N GLU A 80 0.56 2.32 -4.76
CA GLU A 80 0.52 2.92 -6.08
C GLU A 80 0.23 1.82 -7.11
N THR A 81 -0.62 2.11 -8.08
CA THR A 81 -0.70 1.32 -9.30
C THR A 81 0.48 1.64 -10.21
N ASP A 82 0.68 0.84 -11.27
CA ASP A 82 1.87 0.96 -12.13
C ASP A 82 1.91 2.30 -12.91
N ASP A 83 0.73 2.89 -13.16
CA ASP A 83 0.53 4.23 -13.72
C ASP A 83 0.80 5.37 -12.71
N ALA A 84 1.37 5.06 -11.55
CA ALA A 84 1.62 5.98 -10.43
C ALA A 84 0.36 6.60 -9.80
N THR A 85 -0.82 6.00 -10.02
CA THR A 85 -2.03 6.42 -9.30
C THR A 85 -1.96 5.96 -7.84
N VAL A 86 -1.91 6.93 -6.93
CA VAL A 86 -1.92 6.69 -5.48
C VAL A 86 -3.31 6.25 -4.99
N ILE A 87 -3.36 5.15 -4.26
CA ILE A 87 -4.57 4.57 -3.66
C ILE A 87 -4.39 4.46 -2.14
N GLY A 88 -5.41 4.86 -1.38
CA GLY A 88 -5.39 4.85 0.09
C GLY A 88 -4.91 6.17 0.73
N GLN A 89 -4.80 7.24 -0.05
CA GLN A 89 -4.72 8.61 0.45
C GLN A 89 -6.05 9.32 0.20
N ASP A 90 -6.58 10.01 1.20
CA ASP A 90 -7.69 10.95 0.99
C ASP A 90 -7.18 12.15 0.18
N GLU A 91 -8.04 12.76 -0.62
CA GLU A 91 -7.68 13.83 -1.56
C GLU A 91 -7.07 15.05 -0.84
N GLU A 92 -7.45 15.29 0.41
CA GLU A 92 -6.89 16.30 1.31
C GLU A 92 -5.48 15.98 1.80
N ASP A 93 -5.14 14.70 1.97
CA ASP A 93 -3.78 14.28 2.35
C ASP A 93 -2.80 14.46 1.20
N ARG A 94 -3.27 14.37 -0.05
CA ARG A 94 -2.46 14.43 -1.29
C ARG A 94 -1.74 15.76 -1.53
N VAL A 95 -2.10 16.81 -0.78
CA VAL A 95 -1.62 18.19 -0.95
C VAL A 95 -0.26 18.43 -0.28
N TRP A 96 0.22 17.53 0.59
CA TRP A 96 1.48 17.70 1.32
C TRP A 96 2.65 16.94 0.67
N PRO A 97 3.89 17.49 0.66
CA PRO A 97 5.04 16.84 0.04
C PRO A 97 5.51 15.65 0.88
N TYR A 98 4.92 14.47 0.67
CA TYR A 98 5.47 13.23 1.20
C TYR A 98 6.73 12.86 0.42
N VAL A 99 7.83 12.64 1.15
CA VAL A 99 9.05 12.11 0.54
C VAL A 99 8.98 10.58 0.60
N PRO A 100 8.99 9.88 -0.55
CA PRO A 100 9.00 8.42 -0.57
C PRO A 100 10.34 7.91 -0.01
N VAL A 101 10.29 7.25 1.14
CA VAL A 101 11.47 6.71 1.83
C VAL A 101 11.76 5.28 1.37
N LEU A 102 10.73 4.49 1.08
CA LEU A 102 10.88 3.13 0.57
C LEU A 102 9.80 2.82 -0.47
N ARG A 103 10.22 2.19 -1.56
CA ARG A 103 9.34 1.62 -2.58
C ARG A 103 9.61 0.13 -2.70
N VAL A 104 8.56 -0.68 -2.59
CA VAL A 104 8.61 -2.13 -2.79
C VAL A 104 7.62 -2.51 -3.88
N GLY A 105 8.13 -3.01 -5.00
CA GLY A 105 7.36 -3.47 -6.14
C GLY A 105 8.28 -4.12 -7.16
N ILE A 106 7.72 -4.74 -8.20
CA ILE A 106 8.53 -5.23 -9.31
C ILE A 106 9.04 -4.00 -10.06
N SER A 107 10.36 -3.86 -10.14
CA SER A 107 11.00 -2.98 -11.11
C SER A 107 10.92 -3.70 -12.45
N ASN A 108 10.11 -3.18 -13.36
CA ASN A 108 10.29 -3.50 -14.78
C ASN A 108 11.50 -2.73 -15.31
#